data_AF-A0A820UKW7-F1
#
_entry.id   AF-A0A820UKW7-F1
#
_cell.length_a   1.000
_cell.length_b   1.000
_cell.length_c   1.000
_cell.angle_alpha   90.00
_cell.angle_beta   90.00
_cell.angle_gamma   90.00
#
_symmetry.space_group_name_H-M   'P 1'
#
loop_
_entity.id
_entity.type
_entity.pdbx_description
1 polymer ?
#
loop_
_entity_poly.entity_id
_entity_poly.type
_entity_poly.pdbx_seq_one_letter_code
_entity_poly.pdbx_strand_id
1 'polypeptide(L)'
;MHNASQQLMKSCKKKQFSNLSDDELKALKSLKSNKNIVIVKADKGNSIIVLEKESYLKKAEEILKGNQFQEITNKNYHQERENELNKYIYSLLKDGIIDQELRFRLQSTCSSLSVFYGLPKIHKAGYPIRPIISTIGSFQYELSKYLAKAIY
;
A
#
# COMPACT_ATOMS: atom_id res chain seq x y z
N MET A 1 -10.39 18.65 43.23
CA MET A 1 -9.73 19.34 42.10
C MET A 1 -9.90 18.53 40.80
N HIS A 2 -11.10 18.46 40.23
CA HIS A 2 -11.37 17.64 39.03
C HIS A 2 -12.11 18.38 37.90
N ASN A 3 -12.33 19.69 38.04
CA ASN A 3 -13.21 20.45 37.14
C ASN A 3 -12.48 21.33 36.10
N ALA A 4 -11.21 21.66 36.31
CA ALA A 4 -10.47 22.56 35.41
C ALA A 4 -10.11 21.87 34.08
N SER A 5 -9.67 20.60 34.12
CA SER A 5 -9.34 19.80 32.93
C SER A 5 -10.57 19.48 32.08
N GLN A 6 -11.72 19.19 32.72
CA GLN A 6 -12.99 18.97 32.03
C GLN A 6 -13.57 20.26 31.41
N GLN A 7 -13.34 21.43 32.04
CA GLN A 7 -13.72 22.73 31.46
C GLN A 7 -12.86 23.10 30.24
N LEU A 8 -11.55 22.84 30.27
CA LEU A 8 -10.65 23.06 29.14
C LEU A 8 -11.01 22.16 27.92
N MET A 9 -11.41 20.92 28.16
CA MET A 9 -11.88 20.00 27.10
C MET A 9 -13.24 20.42 26.49
N LYS A 10 -14.06 21.19 27.21
CA LYS A 10 -15.32 21.74 26.69
C LYS A 10 -15.11 23.00 25.82
N SER A 11 -14.08 23.81 26.07
CA SER A 11 -13.85 25.06 25.32
C SER A 11 -13.08 24.89 23.99
N CYS A 12 -12.46 23.72 23.76
CA CYS A 12 -11.69 23.44 22.53
C CYS A 12 -12.44 22.59 21.49
N LYS A 13 -13.78 22.53 21.51
CA LYS A 13 -14.53 22.01 20.36
C LYS A 13 -14.66 23.11 19.31
N LYS A 14 -13.59 23.36 18.55
CA LYS A 14 -13.76 23.98 17.22
C LYS A 14 -14.76 23.10 16.49
N LYS A 15 -16.00 23.60 16.29
CA LYS A 15 -16.97 22.94 15.43
C LYS A 15 -16.28 22.76 14.08
N GLN A 16 -15.86 21.54 13.77
CA GLN A 16 -15.46 21.21 12.41
C GLN A 16 -16.74 21.36 11.59
N PHE A 17 -16.84 22.48 10.89
CA PHE A 17 -17.85 22.62 9.86
C PHE A 17 -17.46 21.65 8.74
N SER A 18 -18.29 20.65 8.52
CA SER A 18 -18.17 19.79 7.35
C SER A 18 -18.48 20.64 6.13
N ASN A 19 -17.60 20.60 5.12
CA ASN A 19 -17.88 21.19 3.81
C ASN A 19 -18.91 20.37 3.01
N LEU A 20 -19.37 19.25 3.55
CA LEU A 20 -20.36 18.36 2.97
C LEU A 20 -21.65 18.44 3.79
N SER A 21 -22.78 18.53 3.09
CA SER A 21 -24.11 18.32 3.65
C SER A 21 -24.29 16.88 4.14
N ASP A 22 -25.29 16.67 5.00
CA ASP A 22 -25.62 15.34 5.51
C ASP A 22 -26.01 14.36 4.38
N ASP A 23 -26.69 14.85 3.35
CA ASP A 23 -27.08 14.07 2.18
C ASP A 23 -25.88 13.65 1.32
N GLU A 24 -24.93 14.57 1.07
CA GLU A 24 -23.68 14.25 0.37
C GLU A 24 -22.85 13.23 1.15
N LEU A 25 -22.78 13.39 2.47
CA LEU A 25 -22.04 12.48 3.34
C LEU A 25 -22.70 11.09 3.35
N LYS A 26 -24.04 11.03 3.36
CA LYS A 26 -24.81 9.78 3.21
C LYS A 26 -24.58 9.15 1.83
N ALA A 27 -24.55 9.93 0.76
CA ALA A 27 -24.25 9.46 -0.58
C ALA A 27 -22.82 8.88 -0.69
N LEU A 28 -21.81 9.55 -0.12
CA LEU A 28 -20.44 9.04 -0.08
C LEU A 28 -20.31 7.76 0.74
N LYS A 29 -21.02 7.66 1.87
CA LYS A 29 -21.07 6.42 2.67
C LYS A 29 -21.73 5.29 1.88
N SER A 30 -22.82 5.57 1.17
CA SER A 30 -23.49 4.61 0.29
C SER A 30 -22.56 4.13 -0.82
N LEU A 31 -21.89 5.07 -1.51
CA LEU A 31 -20.93 4.76 -2.56
C LEU A 31 -19.76 3.90 -2.03
N LYS A 32 -19.19 4.25 -0.88
CA LYS A 32 -18.14 3.46 -0.23
C LYS A 32 -18.60 2.04 0.17
N SER A 33 -19.88 1.87 0.50
CA SER A 33 -20.43 0.59 0.94
C SER A 33 -20.78 -0.35 -0.22
N ASN A 34 -20.85 0.18 -1.45
CA ASN A 34 -21.12 -0.61 -2.64
C ASN A 34 -19.91 -1.50 -3.00
N LYS A 35 -20.07 -2.81 -2.88
CA LYS A 35 -19.02 -3.81 -3.15
C LYS A 35 -18.82 -4.13 -4.64
N ASN A 36 -19.71 -3.66 -5.51
CA ASN A 36 -19.68 -3.93 -6.94
C ASN A 36 -18.88 -2.90 -7.73
N ILE A 37 -18.41 -1.84 -7.07
CA ILE A 37 -17.59 -0.80 -7.69
C ILE A 37 -16.19 -0.77 -7.11
N VAL A 38 -15.25 -0.24 -7.89
CA VAL A 38 -13.88 0.04 -7.50
C VAL A 38 -13.63 1.52 -7.76
N ILE A 39 -13.17 2.23 -6.73
CA ILE A 39 -12.84 3.66 -6.80
C ILE A 39 -11.32 3.79 -6.78
N VAL A 40 -10.73 4.24 -7.88
CA VAL A 40 -9.28 4.32 -8.07
C VAL A 40 -8.89 5.66 -8.71
N LYS A 41 -7.63 6.06 -8.51
CA LYS A 41 -7.06 7.22 -9.21
C LYS A 41 -6.72 6.84 -10.66
N ALA A 42 -6.92 7.79 -11.57
CA ALA A 42 -6.44 7.67 -12.94
C ALA A 42 -4.89 7.72 -13.00
N ASP A 43 -4.30 7.06 -14.00
CA ASP A 43 -2.85 7.11 -14.27
C ASP A 43 -2.37 8.53 -14.62
N LYS A 44 -3.23 9.34 -15.24
CA LYS A 44 -2.96 10.74 -15.62
C LYS A 44 -4.18 11.61 -15.37
N GLY A 45 -3.96 12.90 -15.11
CA GLY A 45 -5.02 13.91 -15.00
C GLY A 45 -5.61 14.09 -13.61
N ASN A 46 -4.99 13.53 -12.55
CA ASN A 46 -5.41 13.68 -11.14
C ASN A 46 -6.93 13.48 -10.91
N SER A 47 -7.54 12.57 -11.68
CA SER A 47 -8.98 12.30 -11.64
C SER A 47 -9.29 11.03 -10.84
N ILE A 48 -10.49 10.96 -10.27
CA ILE A 48 -11.03 9.76 -9.61
C ILE A 48 -11.94 9.03 -10.60
N ILE A 49 -11.76 7.72 -10.70
CA ILE A 49 -12.53 6.86 -11.61
C ILE A 49 -13.31 5.85 -10.77
N VAL A 50 -14.59 5.69 -11.12
CA VAL A 50 -15.45 4.64 -10.59
C VAL A 50 -15.63 3.60 -11.67
N LEU A 51 -15.23 2.36 -11.38
CA LEU A 51 -15.30 1.23 -12.30
C LEU A 51 -16.19 0.14 -11.71
N GLU A 52 -16.79 -0.66 -12.59
CA GLU A 52 -17.33 -1.95 -12.20
C GLU A 52 -16.18 -2.86 -11.73
N LYS A 53 -16.37 -3.52 -10.58
CA LYS A 53 -15.37 -4.36 -9.95
C LYS A 53 -15.00 -5.56 -10.82
N GLU A 54 -15.98 -6.22 -11.44
CA GLU A 54 -15.74 -7.40 -12.26
C GLU A 54 -14.86 -7.08 -13.47
N SER A 55 -15.21 -6.04 -14.23
CA SER A 55 -14.40 -5.56 -15.36
C SER A 55 -12.96 -5.18 -14.94
N TYR A 56 -12.80 -4.54 -13.78
CA TYR A 56 -11.49 -4.20 -13.24
C TYR A 56 -10.67 -5.44 -12.86
N LEU A 57 -11.28 -6.41 -12.17
CA LEU A 57 -10.63 -7.66 -11.77
C LEU A 57 -10.22 -8.48 -12.99
N LYS A 58 -11.09 -8.58 -14.01
CA LYS A 58 -10.76 -9.26 -15.26
C LYS A 58 -9.50 -8.69 -15.93
N LYS A 59 -9.41 -7.36 -16.04
CA LYS A 59 -8.22 -6.68 -16.59
C LYS A 59 -6.97 -6.93 -15.73
N ALA A 60 -7.13 -6.98 -14.40
CA ALA A 60 -6.04 -7.30 -13.48
C ALA A 60 -5.54 -8.74 -13.66
N GLU A 61 -6.45 -9.70 -13.73
CA GLU A 61 -6.13 -11.11 -13.94
C GLU A 61 -5.49 -11.37 -15.30
N GLU A 62 -5.93 -10.69 -16.36
CA GLU A 62 -5.29 -10.75 -17.68
C GLU A 62 -3.80 -10.35 -17.61
N ILE A 63 -3.46 -9.35 -16.80
CA ILE A 63 -2.06 -8.95 -16.58
C ILE A 63 -1.30 -9.99 -15.74
N LEU A 64 -1.94 -10.52 -14.70
CA LEU A 64 -1.34 -11.53 -13.81
C LEU A 64 -1.12 -12.88 -14.50
N LYS A 65 -1.89 -13.21 -15.54
CA LYS A 65 -1.69 -14.41 -16.38
C LYS A 65 -0.53 -14.28 -17.37
N GLY A 66 0.08 -13.11 -17.50
CA GLY A 66 1.25 -12.91 -18.36
C GLY A 66 2.51 -13.60 -17.82
N ASN A 67 3.51 -13.79 -18.68
CA ASN A 67 4.77 -14.51 -18.39
C ASN A 67 5.65 -13.88 -17.29
N GLN A 68 5.29 -12.70 -16.82
CA GLN A 68 6.01 -11.90 -15.84
C GLN A 68 5.63 -12.24 -14.39
N PHE A 69 4.56 -13.02 -14.19
CA PHE A 69 4.14 -13.50 -12.88
C PHE A 69 4.08 -15.02 -12.87
N GLN A 70 4.39 -15.58 -11.70
CA GLN A 70 4.24 -17.00 -11.43
C GLN A 70 3.38 -17.16 -10.18
N GLU A 71 2.44 -18.09 -10.23
CA GLU A 71 1.66 -18.46 -9.06
C GLU A 71 2.53 -19.22 -8.06
N ILE A 72 2.49 -18.78 -6.81
CA ILE A 72 3.23 -19.40 -5.70
C ILE A 72 2.24 -20.22 -4.88
N THR A 73 2.44 -21.53 -4.85
CA THR A 73 1.58 -22.46 -4.11
C THR A 73 2.01 -22.64 -2.65
N ASN A 74 3.28 -22.38 -2.33
CA ASN A 74 3.79 -22.45 -0.96
C ASN A 74 3.30 -21.25 -0.13
N LYS A 75 2.42 -21.50 0.84
CA LYS A 75 1.89 -20.49 1.76
C LYS A 75 2.96 -19.84 2.64
N ASN A 76 4.05 -20.55 2.92
CA ASN A 76 5.15 -20.06 3.76
C ASN A 76 6.23 -19.32 2.97
N TYR A 77 6.12 -19.25 1.64
CA TYR A 77 7.14 -18.68 0.76
C TYR A 77 7.60 -17.29 1.22
N HIS A 78 6.66 -16.41 1.59
CA HIS A 78 6.96 -15.06 2.06
C HIS A 78 7.81 -15.07 3.34
N GLN A 79 7.43 -15.87 4.33
CA GLN A 79 8.16 -15.98 5.60
C GLN A 79 9.54 -16.61 5.39
N GLU A 80 9.65 -17.60 4.51
CA GLU A 80 10.92 -18.22 4.14
C GLU A 80 11.88 -17.20 3.53
N ARG A 81 11.41 -16.36 2.58
CA ARG A 81 12.21 -15.31 1.95
C ARG A 81 12.60 -14.21 2.93
N GLU A 82 11.70 -13.78 3.82
CA GLU A 82 12.00 -12.82 4.88
C GLU A 82 13.10 -13.34 5.82
N ASN A 83 13.00 -14.61 6.22
CA ASN A 83 13.99 -15.26 7.07
C ASN A 83 15.35 -15.41 6.37
N GLU A 84 15.35 -15.76 5.08
CA GLU A 84 16.57 -15.85 4.26
C GLU A 84 17.26 -14.49 4.17
N LEU A 85 16.51 -13.42 3.89
CA LEU A 85 17.04 -12.06 3.88
C LEU A 85 17.65 -11.68 5.24
N ASN A 86 16.93 -11.93 6.33
CA ASN A 86 17.40 -11.60 7.67
C ASN A 86 18.67 -12.38 8.07
N LYS A 87 18.78 -13.64 7.65
CA LYS A 87 20.00 -14.44 7.82
C LYS A 87 21.18 -13.83 7.07
N TYR A 88 20.96 -13.38 5.84
CA TYR A 88 22.00 -12.72 5.05
C TYR A 88 22.44 -11.39 5.67
N ILE A 89 21.50 -10.56 6.13
CA ILE A 89 21.84 -9.31 6.85
C ILE A 89 22.66 -9.63 8.12
N TYR A 90 22.32 -10.70 8.83
CA TYR A 90 23.07 -11.12 10.00
C TYR A 90 24.48 -11.61 9.66
N SER A 91 24.69 -12.32 8.54
CA SER A 91 26.03 -12.71 8.12
C SER A 91 26.89 -11.49 7.79
N LEU A 92 26.33 -10.46 7.14
CA LEU A 92 27.06 -9.21 6.85
C LEU A 92 27.55 -8.50 8.14
N LEU A 93 26.75 -8.55 9.21
CA LEU A 93 27.16 -8.03 10.51
C LEU A 93 28.30 -8.87 11.10
N LYS A 94 28.20 -10.21 11.03
CA LYS A 94 29.23 -11.12 11.52
C LYS A 94 30.57 -10.92 10.81
N ASP A 95 30.51 -10.64 9.51
CA ASP A 95 31.68 -10.38 8.66
C ASP A 95 32.23 -8.95 8.85
N GLY A 96 31.60 -8.12 9.70
CA GLY A 96 32.01 -6.75 9.99
C GLY A 96 31.77 -5.76 8.85
N ILE A 97 30.97 -6.13 7.85
CA ILE A 97 30.66 -5.28 6.68
C ILE A 97 29.68 -4.17 7.05
N ILE A 98 28.73 -4.48 7.94
CA ILE A 98 27.73 -3.52 8.46
C ILE A 98 27.81 -3.44 9.98
N ASP A 99 27.42 -2.28 10.53
CA ASP A 99 27.31 -2.10 11.97
C ASP A 99 25.95 -2.59 12.50
N GLN A 100 25.83 -2.58 13.84
CA GLN A 100 24.63 -3.03 14.52
C GLN A 100 23.41 -2.14 14.19
N GLU A 101 23.61 -0.84 14.03
CA GLU A 101 22.54 0.12 13.74
C GLU A 101 21.94 -0.15 12.34
N LEU A 102 22.80 -0.29 11.34
CA LEU A 102 22.39 -0.58 9.97
C LEU A 102 21.74 -1.97 9.90
N ARG A 103 22.25 -2.97 10.62
CA ARG A 103 21.63 -4.29 10.72
C ARG A 103 20.18 -4.19 11.22
N PHE A 104 19.90 -3.44 12.28
CA PHE A 104 18.53 -3.25 12.79
C PHE A 104 17.64 -2.49 11.81
N ARG A 105 18.20 -1.53 11.07
CA ARG A 105 17.45 -0.76 10.06
C ARG A 105 17.06 -1.61 8.85
N LEU A 106 17.95 -2.50 8.42
CA LEU A 106 17.73 -3.35 7.23
C LEU A 106 16.90 -4.59 7.56
N GLN A 107 16.97 -5.09 8.80
CA GLN A 107 16.24 -6.28 9.23
C GLN A 107 14.73 -6.07 9.08
N SER A 108 14.08 -7.02 8.42
CA SER A 108 12.63 -7.04 8.31
C SER A 108 12.03 -7.80 9.49
N THR A 109 10.93 -7.29 10.06
CA THR A 109 10.14 -8.00 11.07
C THR A 109 8.66 -7.83 10.76
N CYS A 110 7.92 -8.93 10.67
CA CYS A 110 6.48 -8.94 10.40
C CYS A 110 6.11 -8.23 9.08
N SER A 111 6.85 -8.50 8.01
CA SER A 111 6.58 -7.88 6.70
C SER A 111 5.23 -8.28 6.09
N SER A 112 4.65 -7.38 5.30
CA SER A 112 3.45 -7.64 4.51
C SER A 112 3.78 -8.10 3.10
N LEU A 113 2.88 -8.86 2.48
CA LEU A 113 2.97 -9.17 1.06
C LEU A 113 2.91 -7.89 0.21
N SER A 114 3.61 -7.90 -0.91
CA SER A 114 3.49 -6.82 -1.90
C SER A 114 2.09 -6.83 -2.51
N VAL A 115 1.50 -5.65 -2.69
CA VAL A 115 0.12 -5.50 -3.16
C VAL A 115 0.10 -5.08 -4.62
N PHE A 116 -0.61 -5.84 -5.44
CA PHE A 116 -0.90 -5.46 -6.82
C PHE A 116 -2.16 -4.59 -6.91
N TYR A 117 -2.09 -3.51 -7.69
CA TYR A 117 -3.27 -2.77 -8.13
C TYR A 117 -3.03 -2.08 -9.48
N GLY A 118 -4.12 -1.72 -10.16
CA GLY A 118 -4.12 -1.11 -11.48
C GLY A 118 -4.58 0.34 -11.46
N LEU A 119 -3.86 1.24 -12.13
CA LEU A 119 -4.30 2.61 -12.39
C LEU A 119 -4.90 2.72 -13.80
N PRO A 120 -6.17 3.10 -13.98
CA PRO A 120 -6.77 3.20 -15.31
C PRO A 120 -6.11 4.28 -16.17
N LYS A 121 -5.69 3.90 -17.38
CA LYS A 121 -5.16 4.82 -18.40
C LYS A 121 -6.32 5.37 -19.24
N ILE A 122 -7.06 6.32 -18.67
CA ILE A 122 -8.25 6.93 -19.31
C ILE A 122 -7.97 7.62 -20.65
N HIS A 123 -6.71 7.99 -20.90
CA HIS A 123 -6.24 8.63 -22.12
C HIS A 123 -5.92 7.63 -23.26
N LYS A 124 -6.19 6.34 -23.08
CA LYS A 124 -5.95 5.29 -24.08
C LYS A 124 -7.24 4.55 -24.40
N ALA A 125 -7.43 4.19 -25.67
CA ALA A 125 -8.56 3.37 -26.11
C ALA A 125 -8.61 2.04 -25.35
N GLY A 126 -9.82 1.57 -25.01
CA GLY A 126 -10.04 0.37 -24.21
C GLY A 126 -9.75 0.53 -22.70
N TYR A 127 -9.27 1.69 -22.27
CA TYR A 127 -8.97 2.02 -20.87
C TYR A 127 -8.13 0.94 -20.17
N PRO A 128 -6.94 0.60 -20.69
CA PRO A 128 -6.06 -0.39 -20.06
C PRO A 128 -5.61 0.10 -18.68
N ILE A 129 -5.32 -0.83 -17.77
CA ILE A 129 -4.78 -0.49 -16.45
C ILE A 129 -3.26 -0.53 -16.47
N ARG A 130 -2.62 0.40 -15.75
CA ARG A 130 -1.20 0.33 -15.43
C ARG A 130 -1.00 -0.55 -14.21
N PRO A 131 -0.31 -1.69 -14.31
CA PRO A 131 -0.02 -2.49 -13.14
C PRO A 131 0.99 -1.78 -12.24
N ILE A 132 0.69 -1.75 -10.94
CA ILE A 132 1.57 -1.27 -9.88
C ILE A 132 1.72 -2.39 -8.86
N ILE A 133 2.96 -2.70 -8.49
CA ILE A 133 3.29 -3.59 -7.39
C ILE A 133 3.83 -2.71 -6.26
N SER A 134 3.02 -2.49 -5.24
CA SER A 134 3.46 -1.78 -4.04
C SER A 134 4.22 -2.72 -3.14
N THR A 135 5.53 -2.49 -3.01
CA THR A 135 6.43 -3.21 -2.11
C THR A 135 6.54 -2.54 -0.74
N ILE A 136 5.79 -1.48 -0.47
CA ILE A 136 5.78 -0.80 0.83
C ILE A 136 5.38 -1.81 1.91
N GLY A 137 6.22 -1.94 2.95
CA GLY A 137 6.02 -2.90 4.04
C GLY A 137 6.46 -4.34 3.74
N SER A 138 6.93 -4.63 2.52
CA SER A 138 7.52 -5.95 2.20
C SER A 138 8.92 -6.13 2.79
N PHE A 139 9.35 -7.39 2.93
CA PHE A 139 10.61 -7.71 3.61
C PHE A 139 11.84 -7.07 2.97
N GLN A 140 11.84 -6.91 1.65
CA GLN A 140 12.94 -6.29 0.92
C GLN A 140 12.88 -4.76 0.86
N TYR A 141 11.85 -4.11 1.41
CA TYR A 141 11.58 -2.69 1.19
C TYR A 141 12.70 -1.77 1.73
N GLU A 142 13.06 -1.91 3.00
CA GLU A 142 14.09 -1.06 3.60
C GLU A 142 15.48 -1.33 3.01
N LEU A 143 15.79 -2.59 2.68
CA LEU A 143 17.02 -2.92 1.95
C LEU A 143 17.04 -2.25 0.57
N SER A 144 15.96 -2.37 -0.20
CA SER A 144 15.87 -1.78 -1.54
C SER A 144 16.03 -0.26 -1.48
N LYS A 145 15.42 0.38 -0.49
CA LYS A 145 15.52 1.83 -0.24
C LYS A 145 16.92 2.24 0.17
N TYR A 146 17.59 1.45 0.99
CA TYR A 146 18.99 1.69 1.37
C TYR A 146 19.92 1.59 0.15
N LEU A 147 19.79 0.54 -0.65
CA LEU A 147 20.60 0.34 -1.86
C LEU A 147 20.34 1.43 -2.90
N ALA A 148 19.08 1.84 -3.10
CA ALA A 148 18.75 2.92 -4.00
C ALA A 148 19.47 4.22 -3.61
N LYS A 149 19.56 4.54 -2.31
CA LYS A 149 20.30 5.72 -1.82
C LYS A 149 21.81 5.61 -1.97
N ALA A 150 22.36 4.40 -2.10
CA ALA A 150 23.79 4.19 -2.25
C ALA A 150 24.24 4.19 -3.72
N ILE A 151 23.32 3.88 -4.65
CA ILE A 151 23.58 3.79 -6.09
C ILE A 151 23.34 5.14 -6.80
N TYR A 152 22.48 6.00 -6.25
CA TYR A 152 22.24 7.37 -6.72
C TYR A 152 22.98 8.38 -5.84
#